data_AF-A0AAP5TB08-F1
#
_entry.id   AF-A0AAP5TB08-F1
#
_cell.length_a   1.000
_cell.length_b   1.000
_cell.length_c   1.000
_cell.angle_alpha   90.00
_cell.angle_beta   90.00
_cell.angle_gamma   90.00
#
_symmetry.space_group_name_H-M   'P 1'
#
loop_
_entity.id
_entity.type
_entity.pdbx_description
1 polymer ?
#
loop_
_entity_poly.entity_id
_entity_poly.type
_entity_poly.pdbx_seq_one_letter_code
_entity_poly.pdbx_strand_id
1 'polypeptide(L)'
;MLINEIDDYIEKMSKNLSFKTSNAFEVSKKFKLKRNTASHYLNLLVHSKRLLKISTRPVIFIGREWFLNNGGNGELDGFQSLRDLHDFMKKNQKRTPLVKSLVMMLLYIKSWNNYGLLLCTLVKGCQQY
;
A
#
# COMPACT_ATOMS: atom_id res chain seq x y z
N MET A 1 -3.16 -2.03 -20.73
CA MET A 1 -2.10 -3.04 -21.01
C MET A 1 -1.93 -3.88 -19.76
N LEU A 2 -1.83 -5.21 -19.93
CA LEU A 2 -1.79 -6.22 -18.87
C LEU A 2 -0.78 -5.95 -17.73
N ILE A 3 0.38 -5.36 -18.03
CA ILE A 3 1.40 -5.03 -17.01
C ILE A 3 0.88 -4.03 -15.97
N ASN A 4 0.09 -3.03 -16.38
CA ASN A 4 -0.47 -2.06 -15.45
C ASN A 4 -1.52 -2.72 -14.54
N GLU A 5 -2.31 -3.66 -15.07
CA GLU A 5 -3.29 -4.41 -14.27
C GLU A 5 -2.61 -5.30 -13.23
N ILE A 6 -1.43 -5.86 -13.56
CA ILE A 6 -0.61 -6.62 -12.61
C ILE A 6 -0.07 -5.68 -11.52
N ASP A 7 0.38 -4.49 -11.87
CA ASP A 7 0.87 -3.51 -10.89
C ASP A 7 -0.23 -3.09 -9.90
N ASP A 8 -1.39 -2.71 -10.42
CA ASP A 8 -2.56 -2.33 -9.62
C ASP A 8 -3.00 -3.46 -8.67
N TYR A 9 -2.93 -4.70 -9.17
CA TYR A 9 -3.22 -5.88 -8.36
C TYR A 9 -2.23 -6.04 -7.21
N ILE A 10 -0.92 -5.93 -7.46
CA ILE A 10 0.10 -6.07 -6.41
C ILE A 10 0.03 -4.93 -5.39
N GLU A 11 -0.23 -3.69 -5.82
CA GLU A 11 -0.45 -2.56 -4.91
C GLU A 11 -1.66 -2.81 -4.00
N LYS A 12 -2.76 -3.35 -4.54
CA LYS A 12 -3.93 -3.73 -3.75
C LYS A 12 -3.62 -4.84 -2.74
N MET A 13 -2.86 -5.87 -3.14
CA MET A 13 -2.48 -6.97 -2.23
C MET A 13 -1.52 -6.51 -1.14
N SER A 14 -0.64 -5.56 -1.45
CA SER A 14 0.30 -4.95 -0.50
C SER A 14 -0.45 -4.15 0.58
N LYS A 15 -1.47 -3.37 0.17
CA LYS A 15 -2.37 -2.66 1.11
C LYS A 15 -3.08 -3.59 2.08
N ASN A 16 -3.49 -4.77 1.61
CA ASN A 16 -4.15 -5.79 2.42
C ASN A 16 -3.18 -6.66 3.24
N LEU A 17 -1.88 -6.36 3.26
CA LEU A 17 -0.84 -7.12 3.97
C LEU A 17 -0.79 -8.62 3.60
N SER A 18 -1.29 -8.98 2.42
CA SER A 18 -1.35 -10.36 1.98
C SER A 18 -0.07 -10.74 1.22
N PHE A 19 1.04 -10.87 1.94
CA PHE A 19 2.34 -11.24 1.36
C PHE A 19 2.33 -12.64 0.71
N LYS A 20 1.36 -13.49 1.05
CA LYS A 20 1.21 -14.84 0.50
C LYS A 20 0.79 -14.85 -0.98
N THR A 21 0.15 -13.78 -1.45
CA THR A 21 -0.48 -13.72 -2.79
C THR A 21 0.32 -12.91 -3.82
N SER A 22 1.40 -12.26 -3.38
CA SER A 22 2.20 -11.36 -4.23
C SER A 22 3.44 -12.05 -4.79
N ASN A 23 3.26 -13.22 -5.40
CA ASN A 23 4.33 -14.02 -6.00
C ASN A 23 3.98 -14.40 -7.45
N ALA A 24 4.99 -14.77 -8.24
CA ALA A 24 4.81 -15.05 -9.67
C ALA A 24 3.83 -16.22 -9.95
N PHE A 25 3.69 -17.18 -9.03
CA PHE A 25 2.76 -18.30 -9.19
C PHE A 25 1.30 -17.83 -9.03
N GLU A 26 1.00 -17.07 -7.99
CA GLU A 26 -0.36 -16.53 -7.78
C GLU A 26 -0.76 -15.53 -8.86
N VAL A 27 0.16 -14.66 -9.31
CA VAL A 27 -0.06 -13.77 -10.46
C VAL A 27 -0.33 -14.57 -11.73
N SER A 28 0.43 -15.65 -11.97
CA SER A 28 0.23 -16.50 -13.15
C SER A 28 -1.16 -17.14 -13.19
N LYS A 29 -1.69 -17.59 -12.04
CA LYS A 29 -3.06 -18.09 -11.91
C LYS A 29 -4.10 -16.99 -12.15
N LYS A 30 -3.93 -15.83 -11.51
CA LYS A 30 -4.89 -14.73 -11.58
C LYS A 30 -5.09 -14.21 -13.00
N PHE A 31 -4.00 -14.08 -13.75
CA PHE A 31 -4.00 -13.52 -15.10
C PHE A 31 -3.94 -14.58 -16.21
N LYS A 32 -4.02 -15.87 -15.87
CA LYS A 32 -3.93 -17.01 -16.80
C LYS A 32 -2.67 -16.95 -17.69
N LEU A 33 -1.53 -16.62 -17.10
CA LEU A 33 -0.23 -16.51 -17.76
C LEU A 33 0.66 -17.71 -17.41
N LYS A 34 1.71 -17.93 -18.20
CA LYS A 34 2.81 -18.80 -17.75
C LYS A 34 3.57 -18.14 -16.60
N ARG A 35 4.05 -18.93 -15.63
CA ARG A 35 4.79 -18.43 -14.46
C ARG A 35 6.05 -17.63 -14.83
N ASN A 36 6.76 -18.05 -15.88
CA ASN A 36 7.94 -17.34 -16.38
C ASN A 36 7.58 -15.95 -16.93
N THR A 37 6.48 -15.84 -17.67
CA THR A 37 5.95 -14.56 -18.16
C THR A 37 5.53 -13.65 -17.01
N ALA A 38 4.81 -14.19 -16.01
CA ALA A 38 4.43 -13.42 -14.82
C ALA A 38 5.68 -12.90 -14.07
N SER A 39 6.69 -13.75 -13.87
CA SER A 39 7.97 -13.36 -13.26
C SER A 39 8.68 -12.28 -14.08
N HIS A 40 8.67 -12.39 -15.41
CA HIS A 40 9.27 -11.39 -16.30
C HIS A 40 8.57 -10.03 -16.14
N TYR A 41 7.24 -9.98 -16.19
CA TYR A 41 6.48 -8.75 -15.98
C TYR A 41 6.71 -8.12 -14.60
N LEU A 42 6.74 -8.94 -13.54
CA LEU A 42 7.05 -8.44 -12.20
C LEU A 42 8.46 -7.86 -12.10
N ASN A 43 9.45 -8.47 -12.77
CA ASN A 43 10.80 -7.90 -12.81
C ASN A 43 10.87 -6.60 -13.62
N LEU A 44 10.10 -6.44 -14.70
CA LEU A 44 9.98 -5.15 -15.41
C LEU A 44 9.42 -4.05 -14.49
N LEU A 45 8.43 -4.39 -13.66
CA LEU A 45 7.88 -3.48 -12.66
C LEU A 45 8.88 -3.13 -11.55
N VAL A 46 9.77 -4.05 -11.18
CA VAL A 46 10.88 -3.78 -10.27
C VAL A 46 11.91 -2.85 -10.91
N HIS A 47 12.32 -3.11 -12.16
CA HIS A 47 13.28 -2.25 -12.89
C HIS A 47 12.74 -0.83 -13.11
N SER A 48 11.43 -0.69 -13.33
CA SER A 48 10.76 0.62 -13.44
C SER A 48 10.47 1.28 -12.09
N LYS A 49 10.98 0.72 -10.98
CA LYS A 49 10.79 1.22 -9.62
C LYS A 49 9.32 1.39 -9.23
N ARG A 50 8.43 0.51 -9.71
CA ARG A 50 7.02 0.44 -9.28
C ARG A 50 6.82 -0.60 -8.18
N LEU A 51 7.60 -1.67 -8.22
CA LEU A 51 7.59 -2.72 -7.21
C LEU A 51 8.95 -2.85 -6.52
N LEU A 52 8.94 -3.50 -5.37
CA LEU A 52 10.09 -3.96 -4.62
C LEU A 52 10.13 -5.48 -4.59
N LYS A 53 11.32 -6.05 -4.73
CA LYS A 53 11.52 -7.50 -4.71
C LYS A 53 12.06 -7.97 -3.36
N ILE A 54 11.50 -9.03 -2.82
CA ILE A 54 12.04 -9.75 -1.67
C ILE A 54 12.51 -11.12 -2.13
N SER A 55 13.82 -11.37 -2.02
CA SER A 55 14.49 -12.60 -2.48
C SER A 55 14.25 -13.82 -1.58
N THR A 56 13.04 -13.96 -1.02
CA THR A 56 12.61 -15.17 -0.32
C THR A 56 12.27 -16.31 -1.27
N ARG A 57 11.99 -17.49 -0.72
CA ARG A 57 11.40 -18.62 -1.44
C ARG A 57 10.03 -18.94 -0.85
N PRO A 58 8.92 -18.69 -1.59
CA PRO A 58 8.86 -18.07 -2.92
C PRO A 58 9.28 -16.58 -2.90
N VAL A 59 9.69 -16.05 -4.08
CA VAL A 59 10.02 -14.62 -4.24
C VAL A 59 8.73 -13.82 -4.09
N ILE A 60 8.77 -12.77 -3.28
CA ILE A 60 7.63 -11.91 -2.98
C ILE A 60 7.88 -10.53 -3.58
N PHE A 61 6.83 -9.92 -4.10
CA PHE A 61 6.84 -8.56 -4.63
C PHE A 61 5.92 -7.69 -3.79
N ILE A 62 6.30 -6.43 -3.57
CA ILE A 62 5.52 -5.45 -2.80
C ILE A 62 5.39 -4.17 -3.62
N GLY A 63 4.22 -3.55 -3.53
CA GLY A 63 3.95 -2.22 -4.06
C GLY A 63 4.88 -1.16 -3.46
N ARG A 64 5.61 -0.43 -4.32
CA ARG A 64 6.54 0.61 -3.83
C ARG A 64 5.77 1.78 -3.24
N GLU A 65 4.61 2.13 -3.79
CA GLU A 65 3.80 3.22 -3.25
C GLU A 65 3.37 2.92 -1.81
N TRP A 66 2.83 1.71 -1.60
CA TRP A 66 2.51 1.23 -0.26
C TRP A 66 3.72 1.26 0.68
N PHE A 67 4.88 0.79 0.22
CA PHE A 67 6.10 0.78 1.04
C PHE A 67 6.53 2.19 1.46
N LEU A 68 6.54 3.15 0.53
CA LEU A 68 6.89 4.55 0.81
C LEU A 68 5.93 5.19 1.82
N ASN A 69 4.63 4.97 1.66
CA ASN A 69 3.59 5.47 2.58
C ASN A 69 3.71 4.90 4.01
N ASN A 70 4.40 3.77 4.16
CA ASN A 70 4.63 3.10 5.43
C ASN A 70 6.00 3.40 6.06
N GLY A 71 6.71 4.42 5.57
CA GLY A 71 8.03 4.82 6.10
C GLY A 71 9.21 4.18 5.37
N GLY A 72 8.96 3.68 4.16
CA GLY A 72 9.95 3.19 3.22
C GLY A 72 10.92 4.26 2.72
N ASN A 73 12.12 3.84 2.29
CA ASN A 73 13.06 4.69 1.53
C ASN A 73 12.93 4.40 0.02
N GLY A 74 12.81 5.44 -0.80
CA GLY A 74 12.70 5.34 -2.26
C GLY A 74 13.94 4.80 -2.98
N GLU A 75 15.11 4.84 -2.34
CA GLU A 75 16.36 4.37 -2.94
C GLU A 75 16.55 2.84 -2.89
N LEU A 76 15.73 2.12 -2.12
CA LEU A 76 15.85 0.67 -2.01
C LEU A 76 15.22 -0.03 -3.22
N ASP A 77 15.93 -1.00 -3.80
CA ASP A 77 15.44 -1.81 -4.92
C ASP A 77 14.83 -3.15 -4.47
N GLY A 78 15.04 -3.53 -3.21
CA GLY A 78 14.49 -4.75 -2.64
C GLY A 78 15.14 -5.17 -1.33
N PHE A 79 14.74 -6.36 -0.86
CA PHE A 79 15.23 -6.99 0.37
C PHE A 79 15.68 -8.43 0.07
N GLN A 80 16.63 -8.96 0.85
CA GLN A 80 17.04 -10.35 0.69
C GLN A 80 16.12 -11.29 1.49
N SER A 81 15.65 -10.83 2.64
CA SER A 81 14.79 -11.61 3.53
C SER A 81 13.61 -10.80 4.07
N LEU A 82 12.60 -11.50 4.59
CA LEU A 82 11.52 -10.89 5.37
C LEU A 82 12.03 -10.25 6.66
N ARG A 83 13.16 -10.73 7.20
CA ARG A 83 13.79 -10.14 8.39
C ARG A 83 14.36 -8.77 8.08
N ASP A 84 15.01 -8.60 6.93
CA ASP A 84 15.56 -7.30 6.51
C ASP A 84 14.45 -6.27 6.36
N LEU A 85 13.31 -6.68 5.77
CA LEU A 85 12.12 -5.84 5.70
C LEU A 85 11.61 -5.48 7.10
N HIS A 86 11.46 -6.47 7.99
CA HIS A 86 10.98 -6.25 9.36
C HIS A 86 11.89 -5.30 10.15
N ASP A 87 13.20 -5.50 10.07
CA ASP A 87 14.20 -4.69 10.77
C ASP A 87 14.24 -3.27 10.22
N PHE A 88 14.11 -3.12 8.89
CA PHE A 88 13.94 -1.82 8.25
C PHE A 88 12.67 -1.11 8.73
N MET A 89 11.53 -1.80 8.76
CA MET A 89 10.26 -1.25 9.23
C MET A 89 10.35 -0.84 10.70
N LYS A 90 10.94 -1.66 11.57
CA LYS A 90 11.14 -1.38 13.00
C LYS A 90 12.08 -0.19 13.24
N LYS A 91 13.14 -0.05 12.44
CA LYS A 91 14.09 1.06 12.51
C LYS A 91 13.45 2.39 12.13
N ASN A 92 12.60 2.39 11.10
CA ASN A 92 11.94 3.60 10.59
C ASN A 92 10.65 3.94 11.35
N GLN A 93 9.98 2.98 11.99
CA GLN A 93 8.86 3.24 12.89
C GLN A 93 9.26 4.11 14.10
N LYS A 94 10.50 3.98 14.58
CA LYS A 94 11.04 4.86 15.63
C LYS A 94 11.35 6.28 15.14
N ARG A 95 11.33 6.51 13.81
CA ARG A 95 11.63 7.79 13.18
C ARG A 95 10.41 8.51 12.63
N THR A 96 9.21 7.91 12.62
CA THR A 96 7.97 8.69 12.41
C THR A 96 7.77 9.62 13.60
N PRO A 97 8.13 10.91 13.49
CA PRO A 97 8.11 11.81 14.62
C PRO A 97 6.75 12.48 14.64
N LEU A 98 5.79 12.01 15.46
CA LEU A 98 4.57 12.76 15.81
C LEU A 98 3.61 13.21 14.68
N VAL A 99 3.98 13.17 13.39
CA VAL A 99 3.19 13.71 12.27
C VAL A 99 2.04 12.80 11.88
N LYS A 100 2.14 11.47 12.08
CA LYS A 100 0.94 10.61 11.94
C LYS A 100 -0.08 10.87 13.05
N SER A 101 0.35 11.27 14.25
CA SER A 101 -0.56 11.66 15.34
C SER A 101 -1.23 13.00 15.05
N LEU A 102 -0.47 14.01 14.62
CA LEU A 102 -1.01 15.34 14.26
C LEU A 102 -1.86 15.32 12.98
N VAL A 103 -1.47 14.57 11.94
CA VAL A 103 -2.28 14.44 10.71
C VAL A 103 -3.54 13.62 10.97
N MET A 104 -3.50 12.57 11.80
CA MET A 104 -4.73 11.88 12.23
C MET A 104 -5.61 12.77 13.10
N MET A 105 -5.03 13.56 14.01
CA MET A 105 -5.76 14.49 14.86
C MET A 105 -6.40 15.61 14.02
N LEU A 106 -5.69 16.16 13.02
CA LEU A 106 -6.22 17.16 12.07
C LEU A 106 -7.28 16.58 11.12
N LEU A 107 -7.13 15.34 10.66
CA LEU A 107 -8.15 14.65 9.86
C LEU A 107 -9.39 14.31 10.70
N TYR A 108 -9.21 13.96 11.98
CA TYR A 108 -10.31 13.72 12.92
C TYR A 108 -11.09 15.01 13.22
N ILE A 109 -10.39 16.14 13.39
CA ILE A 109 -11.00 17.48 13.54
C ILE A 109 -11.71 17.92 12.24
N LYS A 110 -11.13 17.69 11.05
CA LYS A 110 -11.81 17.95 9.77
C LYS A 110 -13.03 17.05 9.54
N SER A 111 -13.00 15.80 10.01
CA SER A 111 -14.14 14.88 9.93
C SER A 111 -15.30 15.37 10.80
N TRP A 112 -15.03 15.90 12.00
CA TRP A 112 -16.07 16.47 12.88
C TRP A 112 -16.69 17.77 12.34
N ASN A 113 -15.94 18.62 11.63
CA ASN A 113 -16.49 19.83 11.02
C ASN A 113 -17.45 19.57 9.84
N ASN A 114 -17.40 18.40 9.20
CA ASN A 114 -18.35 18.04 8.15
C ASN A 114 -19.67 17.46 8.67
N TYR A 115 -19.72 16.95 9.91
CA TYR A 115 -20.99 16.57 10.56
C TYR A 115 -21.64 17.72 11.33
N GLY A 116 -20.88 18.76 11.70
CA GLY A 116 -21.39 19.97 12.34
C GLY A 116 -22.20 20.89 11.42
N LEU A 117 -21.95 20.89 10.11
CA LEU A 117 -22.71 21.72 9.16
C LEU A 117 -24.03 21.07 8.69
N LEU A 118 -24.17 19.75 8.84
CA LEU A 118 -25.38 19.01 8.44
C LEU A 118 -26.45 18.97 9.56
N LEU A 119 -26.09 19.29 10.80
CA LEU A 119 -27.04 19.36 11.93
C LEU A 119 -27.66 20.74 12.14
N CYS A 120 -27.09 21.81 11.56
CA CYS A 120 -27.71 23.16 11.64
C CYS A 120 -28.83 23.38 10.61
N THR A 121 -28.94 22.57 9.55
CA THR A 121 -30.00 22.71 8.54
C THR A 121 -31.22 21.82 8.77
N LEU A 122 -31.19 20.90 9.75
CA LEU A 122 -32.29 19.96 10.01
C LEU A 122 -33.09 20.23 11.31
N VAL A 123 -32.70 21.19 12.15
CA VAL A 123 -33.36 21.45 13.47
C VAL A 123 -34.05 22.83 13.56
N LYS A 124 -34.10 23.64 12.50
CA LYS A 124 -34.90 24.90 12.49
C LYS A 124 -35.96 24.98 11.39
N GLY A 125 -36.57 23.83 11.08
CA GLY A 125 -37.78 23.74 10.28
C GLY A 125 -38.87 22.98 11.03
N CYS A 126 -39.34 23.49 12.17
CA CYS A 126 -40.63 23.10 12.76
C CYS A 126 -40.99 24.00 13.96
N GLN A 127 -41.56 25.18 13.68
CA GLN A 127 -42.70 25.75 14.41
C GLN A 127 -43.13 27.03 13.68
N GLN A 128 -44.06 26.87 12.75
CA GLN A 128 -44.97 27.91 12.29
C GLN A 128 -46.38 27.34 12.43
N TYR A 129 -47.27 28.20 12.93
CA TYR A 129 -48.70 28.04 13.26
C TYR A 129 -49.01 27.52 14.66
#